data_AF-A0A9P9PGL9-F1
#
_entry.id   AF-A0A9P9PGL9-F1
#
_cell.length_a   1.000
_cell.length_b   1.000
_cell.length_c   1.000
_cell.angle_alpha   90.00
_cell.angle_beta   90.00
_cell.angle_gamma   90.00
#
_symmetry.space_group_name_H-M   'P 1'
#
loop_
_entity.id
_entity.type
_entity.pdbx_description
1 polymer ?
#
loop_
_entity_poly.entity_id
_entity_poly.type
_entity_poly.pdbx_seq_one_letter_code
_entity_poly.pdbx_strand_id
1 'polypeptide(L)'
;MKPEQKPPCGAFPVCTREQFFQGLQVMVPSYPPWQTAAYSNIGFQLFTYALENITGKAFEDILQDRIIKPLGLTNTYYNIAPASIGIVPTDVQDSYWYVNLGDADPGGNMYSSPTDLSLFSRAILLSSLLPPALTRRWLQPSTFASDPAASIGAPWGIRRIQLDAKASPFRTVSVFTKAGTFRRYSAFTTLIKEFGIGFTIMLAGRGKLSNFAIADILGSELLPAFDAASRNEADLLFAGTYVADPMSGLNSTLAIATDPKKPGLGITSWFHNNTDMVSFSIALQSGSPAPPLHPEIRLYYTQLEDVFEPGQPEGEVAGNPAGLAGLFAGGKRQSWKAVFEDTGLPNLGLGLFSTECGAWVGLTGVTYASMPLDEFVFEFNAAGQVVSIVNAAMRVRLWKVYPGFGIRP
;
A
#
# COMPACT_ATOMS: atom_id res chain seq x y z
N MET A 1 -40.89 -2.55 29.32
CA MET A 1 -41.14 -3.85 28.64
C MET A 1 -41.85 -4.75 29.63
N LYS A 2 -42.88 -5.47 29.18
CA LYS A 2 -43.41 -6.60 29.95
C LYS A 2 -42.31 -7.66 30.11
N PRO A 3 -42.29 -8.46 31.18
CA PRO A 3 -41.29 -9.51 31.36
C PRO A 3 -41.15 -10.43 30.14
N GLU A 4 -42.26 -10.75 29.46
CA GLU A 4 -42.27 -11.57 28.24
C GLU A 4 -41.60 -10.91 27.03
N GLN A 5 -41.44 -9.58 27.03
CA GLN A 5 -40.80 -8.83 25.95
C GLN A 5 -39.30 -8.64 26.17
N LYS A 6 -38.77 -9.02 27.35
CA LYS A 6 -37.34 -8.95 27.62
C LYS A 6 -36.66 -10.15 26.95
N PRO A 7 -35.68 -9.94 26.06
CA PRO A 7 -34.95 -11.05 25.48
C PRO A 7 -34.23 -11.83 26.59
N PRO A 8 -34.14 -13.17 26.48
CA PRO A 8 -33.59 -14.03 27.54
C PRO A 8 -32.08 -13.82 27.75
N CYS A 9 -31.40 -13.24 26.76
CA CYS A 9 -29.96 -12.97 26.78
C CYS A 9 -29.64 -11.75 25.88
N GLY A 10 -28.39 -11.28 25.93
CA GLY A 10 -27.87 -10.21 25.11
C GLY A 10 -26.46 -9.85 25.56
N ALA A 11 -26.21 -8.57 25.85
CA ALA A 11 -24.97 -8.16 26.50
C ALA A 11 -24.90 -8.59 27.98
N PHE A 12 -26.05 -8.71 28.66
CA PHE A 12 -26.13 -9.21 30.03
C PHE A 12 -27.53 -9.79 30.34
N PRO A 13 -27.67 -11.09 30.67
CA PRO A 13 -26.63 -12.13 30.59
C PRO A 13 -26.20 -12.39 29.14
N VAL A 14 -24.99 -12.91 28.93
CA VAL A 14 -24.50 -13.29 27.59
C VAL A 14 -25.34 -14.42 27.00
N CYS A 15 -25.53 -14.40 25.68
CA CYS A 15 -26.23 -15.47 24.97
C CYS A 15 -25.36 -16.71 24.84
N THR A 16 -25.96 -17.88 25.05
CA THR A 16 -25.39 -19.14 24.55
C THR A 16 -25.43 -19.19 23.01
N ARG A 17 -24.60 -20.04 22.40
CA ARG A 17 -24.61 -20.24 20.94
C ARG A 17 -26.00 -20.64 20.41
N GLU A 18 -26.73 -21.48 21.14
CA GLU A 18 -28.09 -21.88 20.77
C GLU A 18 -29.05 -20.68 20.80
N GLN A 19 -29.05 -19.91 21.89
CA GLN A 19 -29.88 -18.70 22.01
C GLN A 19 -29.54 -17.65 20.95
N PHE A 20 -28.26 -17.52 20.58
CA PHE A 20 -27.82 -16.66 19.50
C PHE A 20 -28.48 -17.04 18.17
N PHE A 21 -28.47 -18.33 17.79
CA PHE A 21 -29.11 -18.79 16.56
C PHE A 21 -30.64 -18.71 16.61
N GLN A 22 -31.27 -18.97 17.76
CA GLN A 22 -32.70 -18.72 17.95
C GLN A 22 -33.05 -17.23 17.74
N GLY A 23 -32.19 -16.32 18.24
CA GLY A 23 -32.32 -14.89 18.00
C GLY A 23 -32.19 -14.49 16.53
N LEU A 24 -31.30 -15.14 15.77
CA LEU A 24 -31.14 -14.89 14.34
C LEU A 24 -32.39 -15.30 13.53
N GLN A 25 -33.14 -16.32 13.95
CA GLN A 25 -34.34 -16.77 13.23
C GLN A 25 -35.48 -15.74 13.24
N VAL A 26 -35.52 -14.87 14.26
CA VAL A 26 -36.53 -13.82 14.40
C VAL A 26 -35.98 -12.43 14.04
N MET A 27 -34.69 -12.35 13.69
CA MET A 27 -34.06 -11.12 13.25
C MET A 27 -34.45 -10.80 11.81
N VAL A 28 -34.89 -9.57 11.58
CA VAL A 28 -35.18 -9.08 10.22
C VAL A 28 -33.88 -8.61 9.58
N PRO A 29 -33.52 -9.08 8.36
CA PRO A 29 -32.35 -8.58 7.64
C PRO A 29 -32.43 -7.08 7.40
N SER A 30 -31.32 -6.36 7.63
CA SER A 30 -31.28 -4.91 7.41
C SER A 30 -31.21 -4.54 5.91
N TYR A 31 -30.49 -5.34 5.11
CA TYR A 31 -30.29 -5.12 3.68
C TYR A 31 -30.16 -6.46 2.93
N PRO A 32 -30.49 -6.51 1.62
CA PRO A 32 -30.11 -7.64 0.77
C PRO A 32 -28.58 -7.83 0.71
N PRO A 33 -28.08 -9.07 0.55
CA PRO A 33 -26.66 -9.32 0.29
C PRO A 33 -26.17 -8.49 -0.90
N TRP A 34 -24.94 -7.95 -0.80
CA TRP A 34 -24.31 -7.11 -1.82
C TRP A 34 -24.99 -5.76 -2.15
N GLN A 35 -25.99 -5.33 -1.36
CA GLN A 35 -26.65 -4.03 -1.56
C GLN A 35 -25.82 -2.85 -1.05
N THR A 36 -25.31 -2.95 0.17
CA THR A 36 -24.51 -1.89 0.82
C THR A 36 -23.68 -2.48 1.95
N ALA A 37 -22.55 -1.86 2.27
CA ALA A 37 -21.77 -2.24 3.43
C ALA A 37 -22.40 -1.68 4.71
N ALA A 38 -22.62 -2.55 5.69
CA ALA A 38 -23.09 -2.20 7.03
C ALA A 38 -22.21 -2.91 8.08
N TYR A 39 -21.82 -2.17 9.11
CA TYR A 39 -21.02 -2.73 10.20
C TYR A 39 -21.86 -3.69 11.05
N SER A 40 -21.33 -4.90 11.31
CA SER A 40 -22.05 -5.93 12.08
C SER A 40 -21.11 -6.72 12.99
N ASN A 41 -21.24 -6.53 14.30
CA ASN A 41 -20.56 -7.37 15.29
C ASN A 41 -21.01 -8.83 15.23
N ILE A 42 -22.30 -9.06 14.91
CA ILE A 42 -22.86 -10.39 14.67
C ILE A 42 -22.14 -11.07 13.51
N GLY A 43 -21.75 -10.32 12.48
CA GLY A 43 -20.96 -10.83 11.36
C GLY A 43 -19.59 -11.39 11.79
N PHE A 44 -18.90 -10.73 12.73
CA PHE A 44 -17.64 -11.23 13.28
C PHE A 44 -17.82 -12.49 14.12
N GLN A 45 -18.88 -12.58 14.92
CA GLN A 45 -19.22 -13.79 15.68
C GLN A 45 -19.58 -14.97 14.76
N LEU A 46 -20.36 -14.74 13.70
CA LEU A 46 -20.64 -15.77 12.69
C LEU A 46 -19.37 -16.21 11.95
N PHE A 47 -18.47 -15.27 11.67
CA PHE A 47 -17.19 -15.57 11.04
C PHE A 47 -16.32 -16.50 11.90
N THR A 48 -16.27 -16.29 13.22
CA THR A 48 -15.52 -17.20 14.10
C THR A 48 -16.15 -18.57 14.18
N TYR A 49 -17.48 -18.69 14.28
CA TYR A 49 -18.15 -19.99 14.24
C TYR A 49 -17.86 -20.76 12.94
N ALA A 50 -17.82 -20.06 11.81
CA ALA A 50 -17.44 -20.67 10.53
C ALA A 50 -15.99 -21.18 10.56
N LEU A 51 -15.05 -20.40 11.10
CA LEU A 51 -13.65 -20.83 11.26
C LEU A 51 -13.52 -22.05 12.17
N GLU A 52 -14.23 -22.07 13.30
CA GLU A 52 -14.22 -23.21 14.22
C GLU A 52 -14.76 -24.46 13.54
N ASN A 53 -15.85 -24.35 12.79
CA ASN A 53 -16.43 -25.48 12.05
C ASN A 53 -15.50 -25.99 10.93
N ILE A 54 -14.81 -25.09 10.21
CA ILE A 54 -13.88 -25.46 9.14
C ILE A 54 -12.63 -26.15 9.69
N THR A 55 -12.13 -25.69 10.84
CA THR A 55 -10.82 -26.13 11.36
C THR A 55 -10.92 -27.20 12.45
N GLY A 56 -12.08 -27.35 13.08
CA GLY A 56 -12.28 -28.18 14.27
C GLY A 56 -11.59 -27.65 15.53
N LYS A 57 -11.09 -26.41 15.53
CA LYS A 57 -10.40 -25.77 16.66
C LYS A 57 -11.23 -24.62 17.23
N ALA A 58 -11.10 -24.35 18.53
CA ALA A 58 -11.66 -23.14 19.13
C ALA A 58 -11.02 -21.88 18.52
N PHE A 59 -11.77 -20.78 18.38
CA PHE A 59 -11.25 -19.56 17.76
C PHE A 59 -10.01 -19.00 18.47
N GLU A 60 -9.99 -19.06 19.81
CA GLU A 60 -8.83 -18.63 20.61
C GLU A 60 -7.56 -19.40 20.22
N ASP A 61 -7.65 -20.72 20.02
CA ASP A 61 -6.52 -21.55 19.59
C ASP A 61 -6.06 -21.19 18.17
N ILE A 62 -7.01 -20.91 17.27
CA ILE A 62 -6.69 -20.46 15.90
C ILE A 62 -5.91 -19.14 15.94
N LEU A 63 -6.38 -18.17 16.73
CA LEU A 63 -5.74 -16.88 16.91
C LEU A 63 -4.34 -17.02 17.52
N GLN A 64 -4.21 -17.87 18.53
CA GLN A 64 -2.93 -18.17 19.18
C GLN A 64 -1.92 -18.79 18.22
N ASP A 65 -2.32 -19.83 17.50
CA ASP A 65 -1.43 -20.62 16.63
C ASP A 65 -1.07 -19.89 15.34
N ARG A 66 -1.97 -19.05 14.81
CA ARG A 66 -1.82 -18.44 13.48
C ARG A 66 -1.34 -16.99 13.49
N ILE A 67 -1.50 -16.28 14.61
CA ILE A 67 -1.20 -14.84 14.69
C ILE A 67 -0.33 -14.52 15.91
N ILE A 68 -0.79 -14.81 17.13
CA ILE A 68 -0.12 -14.34 18.36
C ILE A 68 1.26 -14.97 18.53
N LYS A 69 1.36 -16.32 18.53
CA LYS A 69 2.65 -17.01 18.70
C LYS A 69 3.62 -16.75 17.53
N PRO A 70 3.21 -16.87 16.24
CA PRO A 70 4.14 -16.65 15.13
C PRO A 70 4.73 -15.24 15.06
N LEU A 71 4.00 -14.24 15.55
CA LEU A 71 4.49 -12.85 15.59
C LEU A 71 5.11 -12.46 16.93
N GLY A 72 5.14 -13.36 17.92
CA GLY A 72 5.69 -13.08 19.25
C GLY A 72 4.95 -11.98 19.99
N LEU A 73 3.60 -11.92 19.89
CA LEU A 73 2.77 -10.90 20.53
C LEU A 73 2.57 -11.24 22.02
N THR A 74 3.49 -10.82 22.88
CA THR A 74 3.52 -11.24 24.30
C THR A 74 2.52 -10.53 25.20
N ASN A 75 1.93 -9.42 24.74
CA ASN A 75 0.99 -8.59 25.49
C ASN A 75 -0.36 -8.47 24.76
N THR A 76 -0.76 -9.52 24.04
CA THR A 76 -2.03 -9.60 23.31
C THR A 76 -2.85 -10.77 23.81
N TYR A 77 -4.09 -10.49 24.23
CA TYR A 77 -4.97 -11.44 24.89
C TYR A 77 -6.34 -11.43 24.23
N TYR A 78 -6.93 -12.63 24.04
CA TYR A 78 -8.26 -12.77 23.45
C TYR A 78 -9.36 -12.34 24.42
N ASN A 79 -9.33 -12.85 25.67
CA ASN A 79 -10.42 -12.66 26.64
C ASN A 79 -10.06 -11.76 27.83
N ILE A 80 -8.95 -12.02 28.53
CA ILE A 80 -8.59 -11.30 29.76
C ILE A 80 -7.09 -11.03 29.79
N ALA A 81 -6.73 -9.77 30.04
CA ALA A 81 -5.37 -9.36 30.37
C ALA A 81 -5.26 -9.01 31.87
N PRO A 82 -4.16 -9.34 32.55
CA PRO A 82 -3.95 -8.92 33.94
C PRO A 82 -3.98 -7.39 34.08
N ALA A 83 -4.75 -6.85 35.04
CA ALA A 83 -4.79 -5.40 35.27
C ALA A 83 -3.43 -4.82 35.71
N SER A 84 -2.53 -5.65 36.26
CA SER A 84 -1.18 -5.22 36.68
C SER A 84 -0.29 -4.74 35.53
N ILE A 85 -0.60 -5.12 34.29
CA ILE A 85 0.09 -4.67 33.07
C ILE A 85 -0.79 -3.75 32.21
N GLY A 86 -2.02 -3.48 32.65
CA GLY A 86 -3.01 -2.69 31.93
C GLY A 86 -3.02 -1.22 32.35
N ILE A 87 -3.53 -0.36 31.47
CA ILE A 87 -3.87 1.02 31.83
C ILE A 87 -5.34 1.06 32.24
N VAL A 88 -5.62 1.09 33.54
CA VAL A 88 -6.99 1.16 34.08
C VAL A 88 -7.25 2.60 34.55
N PRO A 89 -8.00 3.43 33.80
CA PRO A 89 -8.11 4.87 34.07
C PRO A 89 -8.96 5.21 35.31
N THR A 90 -9.72 4.24 35.81
CA THR A 90 -10.48 4.35 37.06
C THR A 90 -10.20 3.15 37.96
N ASP A 91 -11.13 2.20 37.99
CA ASP A 91 -11.00 0.90 38.63
C ASP A 91 -11.47 -0.17 37.63
N VAL A 92 -11.20 -1.44 37.95
CA VAL A 92 -11.50 -2.56 37.04
C VAL A 92 -13.00 -2.70 36.71
N GLN A 93 -13.89 -2.22 37.58
CA GLN A 93 -15.34 -2.29 37.40
C GLN A 93 -15.85 -1.14 36.52
N ASP A 94 -15.58 0.13 36.88
CA ASP A 94 -16.00 1.29 36.08
C ASP A 94 -15.29 1.36 34.72
N SER A 95 -14.06 0.86 34.64
CA SER A 95 -13.35 0.76 33.37
C SER A 95 -13.78 -0.44 32.53
N TYR A 96 -14.59 -1.36 33.06
CA TYR A 96 -14.96 -2.62 32.38
C TYR A 96 -13.73 -3.44 31.95
N TRP A 97 -12.66 -3.44 32.76
CA TRP A 97 -11.39 -4.07 32.36
C TRP A 97 -11.50 -5.59 32.24
N TYR A 98 -12.38 -6.24 32.99
CA TYR A 98 -12.58 -7.71 32.92
C TYR A 98 -13.94 -8.08 32.31
N VAL A 99 -14.45 -7.26 31.40
CA VAL A 99 -15.71 -7.56 30.71
C VAL A 99 -15.57 -8.82 29.86
N ASN A 100 -16.63 -9.62 29.81
CA ASN A 100 -16.72 -10.82 28.99
C ASN A 100 -17.99 -10.70 28.15
N LEU A 101 -17.86 -10.69 26.82
CA LEU A 101 -19.00 -10.62 25.90
C LEU A 101 -19.41 -12.02 25.38
N GLY A 102 -18.80 -13.09 25.91
CA GLY A 102 -18.98 -14.46 25.48
C GLY A 102 -18.56 -14.64 24.03
N ASP A 103 -19.31 -15.44 23.28
CA ASP A 103 -19.03 -15.68 21.86
C ASP A 103 -19.08 -14.39 20.99
N ALA A 104 -19.52 -13.24 21.53
CA ALA A 104 -19.47 -11.93 20.85
C ALA A 104 -18.11 -11.20 20.99
N ASP A 105 -17.15 -11.73 21.76
CA ASP A 105 -15.79 -11.17 21.91
C ASP A 105 -15.06 -10.84 20.60
N PRO A 106 -15.20 -11.61 19.49
CA PRO A 106 -14.61 -11.26 18.19
C PRO A 106 -15.07 -9.90 17.64
N GLY A 107 -16.19 -9.35 18.14
CA GLY A 107 -16.70 -8.04 17.78
C GLY A 107 -15.93 -6.86 18.40
N GLY A 108 -15.05 -7.09 19.38
CA GLY A 108 -14.18 -6.02 19.91
C GLY A 108 -13.76 -6.10 21.38
N ASN A 109 -13.52 -7.28 21.95
CA ASN A 109 -13.11 -7.44 23.36
C ASN A 109 -11.66 -7.89 23.58
N MET A 110 -10.79 -7.74 22.59
CA MET A 110 -9.39 -8.13 22.72
C MET A 110 -8.54 -7.05 23.39
N TYR A 111 -7.49 -7.49 24.08
CA TYR A 111 -6.50 -6.64 24.75
C TYR A 111 -5.19 -6.73 23.99
N SER A 112 -4.48 -5.61 23.86
CA SER A 112 -3.15 -5.59 23.24
C SER A 112 -2.31 -4.44 23.79
N SER A 113 -1.05 -4.36 23.35
CA SER A 113 -0.14 -3.24 23.63
C SER A 113 0.17 -2.46 22.34
N PRO A 114 0.58 -1.19 22.43
CA PRO A 114 1.04 -0.45 21.24
C PRO A 114 2.21 -1.14 20.53
N THR A 115 3.09 -1.80 21.28
CA THR A 115 4.23 -2.55 20.74
C THR A 115 3.75 -3.74 19.92
N ASP A 116 2.87 -4.57 20.47
CA ASP A 116 2.33 -5.75 19.78
C ASP A 116 1.52 -5.36 18.53
N LEU A 117 0.70 -4.31 18.61
CA LEU A 117 -0.03 -3.81 17.44
C LEU A 117 0.91 -3.23 16.37
N SER A 118 2.06 -2.67 16.76
CA SER A 118 3.09 -2.24 15.82
C SER A 118 3.80 -3.43 15.16
N LEU A 119 4.07 -4.50 15.90
CA LEU A 119 4.60 -5.76 15.35
C LEU A 119 3.61 -6.37 14.34
N PHE A 120 2.34 -6.44 14.70
CA PHE A 120 1.26 -6.93 13.84
C PHE A 120 1.13 -6.09 12.57
N SER A 121 1.10 -4.75 12.70
CA SER A 121 1.01 -3.83 11.56
C SER A 121 2.20 -3.98 10.61
N ARG A 122 3.41 -4.09 11.15
CA ARG A 122 4.63 -4.33 10.36
C ARG A 122 4.58 -5.69 9.66
N ALA A 123 4.11 -6.74 10.33
CA ALA A 123 3.97 -8.07 9.74
C ALA A 123 2.99 -8.08 8.55
N ILE A 124 1.94 -7.26 8.60
CA ILE A 124 1.03 -7.06 7.45
C ILE A 124 1.78 -6.39 6.29
N LEU A 125 2.45 -5.27 6.54
CA LEU A 125 3.18 -4.51 5.52
C LEU A 125 4.29 -5.33 4.85
N LEU A 126 4.93 -6.22 5.62
CA LEU A 126 5.99 -7.12 5.15
C LEU A 126 5.47 -8.46 4.61
N SER A 127 4.15 -8.70 4.60
CA SER A 127 3.57 -9.99 4.17
C SER A 127 4.16 -11.19 4.93
N SER A 128 4.41 -11.06 6.23
CA SER A 128 5.11 -12.10 7.00
C SER A 128 4.30 -13.37 7.22
N LEU A 129 2.96 -13.28 7.25
CA LEU A 129 2.06 -14.43 7.47
C LEU A 129 1.27 -14.85 6.23
N LEU A 130 1.19 -13.99 5.22
CA LEU A 130 0.42 -14.21 3.99
C LEU A 130 1.34 -14.01 2.78
N PRO A 131 1.18 -14.77 1.69
CA PRO A 131 1.91 -14.49 0.46
C PRO A 131 1.71 -13.04 0.01
N PRO A 132 2.75 -12.37 -0.54
CA PRO A 132 2.65 -10.95 -0.92
C PRO A 132 1.46 -10.61 -1.82
N ALA A 133 1.12 -11.47 -2.78
CA ALA A 133 -0.04 -11.29 -3.64
C ALA A 133 -1.37 -11.29 -2.87
N LEU A 134 -1.50 -12.13 -1.84
CA LEU A 134 -2.69 -12.22 -1.01
C LEU A 134 -2.81 -11.00 -0.08
N THR A 135 -1.70 -10.54 0.52
CA THR A 135 -1.69 -9.28 1.28
C THR A 135 -2.09 -8.10 0.40
N ARG A 136 -1.53 -7.98 -0.81
CA ARG A 136 -1.88 -6.89 -1.74
C ARG A 136 -3.36 -6.93 -2.12
N ARG A 137 -3.94 -8.12 -2.34
CA ARG A 137 -5.38 -8.29 -2.59
C ARG A 137 -6.22 -7.90 -1.37
N TRP A 138 -5.76 -8.26 -0.18
CA TRP A 138 -6.45 -7.95 1.07
C TRP A 138 -6.47 -6.45 1.38
N LEU A 139 -5.41 -5.72 1.00
CA LEU A 139 -5.28 -4.26 1.09
C LEU A 139 -5.81 -3.56 -0.18
N GLN A 140 -7.03 -3.92 -0.59
CA GLN A 140 -7.82 -3.23 -1.61
C GLN A 140 -9.21 -2.88 -1.07
N PRO A 141 -9.87 -1.83 -1.60
CA PRO A 141 -11.26 -1.58 -1.29
C PRO A 141 -12.16 -2.69 -1.84
N SER A 142 -13.18 -3.07 -1.06
CA SER A 142 -14.23 -4.00 -1.46
C SER A 142 -15.48 -3.26 -1.96
N THR A 143 -15.77 -2.07 -1.42
CA THR A 143 -16.87 -1.20 -1.87
C THR A 143 -16.58 0.26 -1.53
N PHE A 144 -17.18 1.18 -2.28
CA PHE A 144 -17.18 2.60 -1.95
C PHE A 144 -18.09 2.90 -0.76
N ALA A 145 -17.81 4.00 -0.06
CA ALA A 145 -18.69 4.60 0.93
C ALA A 145 -19.43 5.81 0.31
N SER A 146 -20.36 6.41 1.07
CA SER A 146 -21.05 7.63 0.64
C SER A 146 -20.14 8.86 0.60
N ASP A 147 -19.08 8.89 1.42
CA ASP A 147 -17.98 9.87 1.31
C ASP A 147 -17.08 9.47 0.13
N PRO A 148 -16.92 10.31 -0.92
CA PRO A 148 -16.06 10.02 -2.06
C PRO A 148 -14.58 9.79 -1.71
N ALA A 149 -14.12 10.28 -0.55
CA ALA A 149 -12.77 10.03 -0.05
C ALA A 149 -12.65 8.70 0.71
N ALA A 150 -13.76 7.98 0.92
CA ALA A 150 -13.79 6.79 1.77
C ALA A 150 -14.23 5.53 1.02
N SER A 151 -13.73 4.39 1.48
CA SER A 151 -14.09 3.06 0.99
C SER A 151 -13.98 2.04 2.13
N ILE A 152 -14.53 0.86 1.92
CA ILE A 152 -14.56 -0.22 2.91
C ILE A 152 -13.88 -1.44 2.29
N GLY A 153 -12.90 -1.98 3.00
CA GLY A 153 -12.24 -3.26 2.71
C GLY A 153 -12.75 -4.37 3.64
N ALA A 154 -11.91 -5.39 3.88
CA ALA A 154 -12.30 -6.56 4.68
C ALA A 154 -11.33 -6.79 5.85
N PRO A 155 -11.43 -6.11 7.02
CA PRO A 155 -12.48 -5.20 7.46
C PRO A 155 -12.03 -3.73 7.53
N TRP A 156 -11.09 -3.33 6.67
CA TRP A 156 -10.45 -2.01 6.71
C TRP A 156 -11.44 -0.87 6.44
N GLY A 157 -11.40 0.18 7.26
CA GLY A 157 -11.88 1.50 6.85
C GLY A 157 -10.79 2.16 6.02
N ILE A 158 -11.09 2.56 4.79
CA ILE A 158 -10.09 3.08 3.86
C ILE A 158 -10.39 4.55 3.58
N ARG A 159 -9.37 5.40 3.64
CA ARG A 159 -9.48 6.81 3.26
C ARG A 159 -8.42 7.17 2.22
N ARG A 160 -8.82 7.91 1.19
CA ARG A 160 -7.90 8.51 0.23
C ARG A 160 -7.53 9.90 0.72
N ILE A 161 -6.25 10.14 0.93
CA ILE A 161 -5.72 11.43 1.37
C ILE A 161 -4.97 12.06 0.21
N GLN A 162 -5.38 13.26 -0.19
CA GLN A 162 -4.67 14.07 -1.18
C GLN A 162 -3.40 14.65 -0.55
N LEU A 163 -2.25 14.46 -1.18
CA LEU A 163 -0.97 14.98 -0.69
C LEU A 163 -0.82 16.47 -0.97
N ASP A 164 -1.34 16.95 -2.10
CA ASP A 164 -1.41 18.38 -2.43
C ASP A 164 -2.70 18.67 -3.18
N ALA A 165 -3.73 19.12 -2.45
CA ALA A 165 -5.05 19.40 -3.03
C ALA A 165 -5.05 20.55 -4.06
N LYS A 166 -4.03 21.42 -4.07
CA LYS A 166 -3.98 22.59 -4.94
C LYS A 166 -3.15 22.35 -6.19
N ALA A 167 -1.92 21.86 -6.03
CA ALA A 167 -1.00 21.65 -7.15
C ALA A 167 -1.12 20.26 -7.77
N SER A 168 -1.67 19.27 -7.07
CA SER A 168 -1.80 17.90 -7.55
C SER A 168 -3.05 17.20 -7.00
N PRO A 169 -4.27 17.67 -7.35
CA PRO A 169 -5.53 17.21 -6.74
C PRO A 169 -5.81 15.71 -6.92
N PHE A 170 -5.17 15.05 -7.89
CA PHE A 170 -5.31 13.61 -8.13
C PHE A 170 -4.22 12.76 -7.48
N ARG A 171 -3.22 13.39 -6.84
CA ARG A 171 -2.15 12.70 -6.13
C ARG A 171 -2.60 12.34 -4.72
N THR A 172 -2.98 11.08 -4.54
CA THR A 172 -3.50 10.56 -3.27
C THR A 172 -2.75 9.34 -2.77
N VAL A 173 -2.69 9.16 -1.46
CA VAL A 173 -2.34 7.90 -0.79
C VAL A 173 -3.58 7.24 -0.20
N SER A 174 -3.57 5.92 -0.09
CA SER A 174 -4.67 5.17 0.54
C SER A 174 -4.27 4.71 1.93
N VAL A 175 -4.98 5.18 2.95
CA VAL A 175 -4.74 4.77 4.34
C VAL A 175 -5.76 3.71 4.75
N PHE A 176 -5.27 2.57 5.24
CA PHE A 176 -6.08 1.44 5.69
C PHE A 176 -6.11 1.45 7.21
N THR A 177 -7.30 1.61 7.77
CA THR A 177 -7.47 1.88 9.19
C THR A 177 -8.42 0.89 9.84
N LYS A 178 -8.21 0.64 11.12
CA LYS A 178 -9.22 0.05 11.99
C LYS A 178 -9.25 0.81 13.30
N ALA A 179 -10.42 1.38 13.60
CA ALA A 179 -10.73 2.00 14.88
C ALA A 179 -11.55 1.04 15.74
N GLY A 180 -11.42 1.19 17.06
CA GLY A 180 -12.24 0.52 18.07
C GLY A 180 -12.44 1.44 19.26
N THR A 181 -13.63 1.41 19.84
CA THR A 181 -13.93 2.12 21.09
C THR A 181 -14.79 1.23 21.95
N PHE A 182 -14.35 1.03 23.19
CA PHE A 182 -15.12 0.30 24.18
C PHE A 182 -15.02 1.03 25.52
N ARG A 183 -16.14 1.61 25.95
CA ARG A 183 -16.27 2.33 27.23
C ARG A 183 -15.17 3.40 27.41
N ARG A 184 -14.18 3.13 28.26
CA ARG A 184 -13.09 4.03 28.64
C ARG A 184 -11.85 3.90 27.76
N TYR A 185 -11.92 3.07 26.71
CA TYR A 185 -10.81 2.75 25.82
C TYR A 185 -11.12 3.11 24.38
N SER A 186 -10.12 3.62 23.67
CA SER A 186 -10.17 3.80 22.23
C SER A 186 -8.84 3.38 21.61
N ALA A 187 -8.90 2.67 20.49
CA ALA A 187 -7.74 2.20 19.75
C ALA A 187 -7.90 2.53 18.28
N PHE A 188 -6.78 2.76 17.60
CA PHE A 188 -6.73 3.02 16.17
C PHE A 188 -5.41 2.49 15.63
N THR A 189 -5.48 1.73 14.55
CA THR A 189 -4.30 1.28 13.80
C THR A 189 -4.46 1.72 12.35
N THR A 190 -3.37 2.21 11.76
CA THR A 190 -3.31 2.58 10.35
C THR A 190 -2.14 1.94 9.63
N LEU A 191 -2.34 1.64 8.34
CA LEU A 191 -1.34 1.16 7.40
C LEU A 191 -1.38 2.06 6.16
N ILE A 192 -0.20 2.49 5.72
CA ILE A 192 0.00 3.33 4.53
C ILE A 192 0.98 2.59 3.64
N LYS A 193 0.43 1.73 2.77
CA LYS A 193 1.21 0.74 2.01
C LYS A 193 2.20 1.40 1.06
N GLU A 194 1.86 2.58 0.52
CA GLU A 194 2.69 3.32 -0.42
C GLU A 194 4.03 3.77 0.20
N PHE A 195 4.06 4.01 1.51
CA PHE A 195 5.27 4.38 2.25
C PHE A 195 5.83 3.24 3.11
N GLY A 196 5.15 2.09 3.18
CA GLY A 196 5.55 1.00 4.06
C GLY A 196 5.50 1.35 5.56
N ILE A 197 4.66 2.32 5.94
CA ILE A 197 4.54 2.80 7.33
C ILE A 197 3.16 2.53 7.91
N GLY A 198 3.08 2.55 9.24
CA GLY A 198 1.84 2.49 9.98
C GLY A 198 2.06 2.99 11.41
N PHE A 199 0.98 3.36 12.08
CA PHE A 199 1.03 3.74 13.49
C PHE A 199 -0.22 3.27 14.23
N THR A 200 -0.07 3.15 15.54
CA THR A 200 -1.15 2.77 16.44
C THR A 200 -1.32 3.83 17.52
N ILE A 201 -2.57 4.18 17.81
CA ILE A 201 -2.98 5.07 18.89
C ILE A 201 -3.83 4.25 19.85
N MET A 202 -3.46 4.23 21.14
CA MET A 202 -4.26 3.61 22.20
C MET A 202 -4.48 4.63 23.31
N LEU A 203 -5.74 4.84 23.68
CA LEU A 203 -6.18 5.83 24.64
C LEU A 203 -7.01 5.16 25.73
N ALA A 204 -6.81 5.61 26.97
CA ALA A 204 -7.61 5.24 28.12
C ALA A 204 -7.94 6.50 28.93
N GLY A 205 -9.19 6.68 29.33
CA GLY A 205 -9.56 7.87 30.10
C GLY A 205 -11.02 8.02 30.45
N ARG A 206 -11.31 9.00 31.32
CA ARG A 206 -12.67 9.32 31.78
C ARG A 206 -13.46 10.19 30.80
N GLY A 207 -12.76 11.03 30.02
CA GLY A 207 -13.34 11.98 29.08
C GLY A 207 -13.70 11.36 27.72
N LYS A 208 -14.19 12.20 26.80
CA LYS A 208 -14.38 11.79 25.40
C LYS A 208 -13.01 11.57 24.77
N LEU A 209 -12.73 10.33 24.38
CA LEU A 209 -11.51 9.96 23.67
C LEU A 209 -11.73 10.08 22.16
N SER A 210 -10.79 10.69 21.45
CA SER A 210 -10.82 10.77 19.98
C SER A 210 -9.49 10.31 19.42
N ASN A 211 -9.45 9.06 18.97
CA ASN A 211 -8.33 8.48 18.25
C ASN A 211 -8.14 9.13 16.87
N PHE A 212 -9.23 9.46 16.17
CA PHE A 212 -9.19 10.11 14.84
C PHE A 212 -8.55 11.50 14.89
N ALA A 213 -8.83 12.32 15.90
CA ALA A 213 -8.21 13.65 16.00
C ALA A 213 -6.68 13.57 16.16
N ILE A 214 -6.18 12.57 16.91
CA ILE A 214 -4.74 12.32 17.03
C ILE A 214 -4.18 11.79 15.71
N ALA A 215 -4.91 10.90 15.02
CA ALA A 215 -4.51 10.39 13.72
C ALA A 215 -4.39 11.50 12.67
N ASP A 216 -5.28 12.50 12.68
CA ASP A 216 -5.21 13.66 11.79
C ASP A 216 -3.98 14.53 12.07
N ILE A 217 -3.66 14.79 13.34
CA ILE A 217 -2.45 15.55 13.74
C ILE A 217 -1.18 14.80 13.33
N LEU A 218 -1.11 13.49 13.59
CA LEU A 218 0.05 12.70 13.16
C LEU A 218 0.14 12.65 11.63
N GLY A 219 -0.99 12.49 10.94
CA GLY A 219 -1.06 12.44 9.48
C GLY A 219 -0.59 13.74 8.83
N SER A 220 -0.97 14.91 9.36
CA SER A 220 -0.60 16.21 8.81
C SER A 220 0.90 16.48 8.85
N GLU A 221 1.60 15.94 9.85
CA GLU A 221 3.05 16.09 9.99
C GLU A 221 3.81 14.99 9.25
N LEU A 222 3.38 13.73 9.39
CA LEU A 222 4.12 12.58 8.87
C LEU A 222 4.01 12.44 7.35
N LEU A 223 2.82 12.60 6.76
CA LEU A 223 2.63 12.34 5.33
C LEU A 223 3.51 13.25 4.44
N PRO A 224 3.58 14.58 4.64
CA PRO A 224 4.46 15.42 3.84
C PRO A 224 5.94 15.10 4.05
N ALA A 225 6.34 14.76 5.29
CA ALA A 225 7.71 14.41 5.61
C ALA A 225 8.15 13.11 4.92
N PHE A 226 7.31 12.07 4.97
CA PHE A 226 7.58 10.80 4.27
C PHE A 226 7.56 10.95 2.75
N ASP A 227 6.67 11.77 2.20
CA ASP A 227 6.66 12.07 0.77
C ASP A 227 7.97 12.75 0.32
N ALA A 228 8.43 13.74 1.09
CA ALA A 228 9.68 14.43 0.81
C ALA A 228 10.90 13.52 0.98
N ALA A 229 10.96 12.71 2.04
CA ALA A 229 12.05 11.77 2.27
C ALA A 229 12.13 10.71 1.16
N SER A 230 10.98 10.11 0.80
CA SER A 230 10.90 9.11 -0.28
C SER A 230 11.38 9.69 -1.62
N ARG A 231 11.02 10.95 -1.91
CA ARG A 231 11.51 11.65 -3.11
C ARG A 231 13.02 11.86 -3.06
N ASN A 232 13.57 12.34 -1.94
CA ASN A 232 15.01 12.60 -1.81
C ASN A 232 15.82 11.31 -1.95
N GLU A 233 15.37 10.20 -1.35
CA GLU A 233 16.01 8.89 -1.50
C GLU A 233 15.94 8.40 -2.95
N ALA A 234 14.79 8.56 -3.60
CA ALA A 234 14.63 8.21 -5.01
C ALA A 234 15.52 9.06 -5.93
N ASP A 235 15.71 10.35 -5.62
CA ASP A 235 16.60 11.23 -6.37
C ASP A 235 18.06 10.75 -6.27
N LEU A 236 18.54 10.50 -5.04
CA LEU A 236 19.88 10.00 -4.79
C LEU A 236 20.17 8.68 -5.52
N LEU A 237 19.17 7.77 -5.56
CA LEU A 237 19.33 6.45 -6.17
C LEU A 237 19.18 6.47 -7.68
N PHE A 238 18.16 7.14 -8.22
CA PHE A 238 17.76 6.99 -9.62
C PHE A 238 18.04 8.22 -10.51
N ALA A 239 18.12 9.43 -9.94
CA ALA A 239 18.36 10.62 -10.75
C ALA A 239 19.78 10.62 -11.33
N GLY A 240 19.93 11.25 -12.49
CA GLY A 240 21.19 11.37 -13.21
C GLY A 240 21.06 11.17 -14.71
N THR A 241 22.20 11.18 -15.39
CA THR A 241 22.30 10.93 -16.83
C THR A 241 22.73 9.50 -17.07
N TYR A 242 22.13 8.86 -18.05
CA TYR A 242 22.42 7.52 -18.52
C TYR A 242 22.79 7.58 -20.00
N VAL A 243 23.85 6.87 -20.41
CA VAL A 243 24.37 6.93 -21.78
C VAL A 243 24.64 5.53 -22.33
N ALA A 244 24.51 5.35 -23.64
CA ALA A 244 24.91 4.10 -24.28
C ALA A 244 26.41 3.84 -24.10
N ASP A 245 26.83 2.58 -24.23
CA ASP A 245 28.25 2.24 -24.29
C ASP A 245 28.89 2.99 -25.48
N PRO A 246 29.94 3.82 -25.27
CA PRO A 246 30.64 4.50 -26.36
C PRO A 246 31.13 3.54 -27.46
N MET A 247 31.45 2.29 -27.11
CA MET A 247 31.91 1.28 -28.06
C MET A 247 30.78 0.70 -28.93
N SER A 248 29.52 0.89 -28.55
CA SER A 248 28.36 0.40 -29.31
C SER A 248 28.08 1.21 -30.59
N GLY A 249 28.66 2.40 -30.73
CA GLY A 249 28.36 3.34 -31.81
C GLY A 249 26.95 3.96 -31.75
N LEU A 250 26.19 3.69 -30.68
CA LEU A 250 24.85 4.24 -30.48
C LEU A 250 24.93 5.62 -29.82
N ASN A 251 24.22 6.60 -30.39
CA ASN A 251 24.04 7.90 -29.76
C ASN A 251 22.72 7.94 -28.98
N SER A 252 22.68 7.28 -27.83
CA SER A 252 21.49 7.23 -26.97
C SER A 252 21.78 7.73 -25.57
N THR A 253 20.90 8.58 -25.06
CA THR A 253 21.01 9.20 -23.74
C THR A 253 19.65 9.27 -23.07
N LEU A 254 19.65 9.26 -21.74
CA LEU A 254 18.45 9.41 -20.92
C LEU A 254 18.81 10.22 -19.67
N ALA A 255 17.98 11.17 -19.28
CA ALA A 255 18.13 11.92 -18.04
C ALA A 255 16.90 11.72 -17.16
N ILE A 256 17.13 11.43 -15.89
CA ILE A 256 16.10 11.20 -14.89
C ILE A 256 16.28 12.19 -13.75
N ALA A 257 15.17 12.77 -13.27
CA ALA A 257 15.15 13.64 -12.10
C ALA A 257 13.83 13.48 -11.31
N THR A 258 13.86 13.80 -10.02
CA THR A 258 12.63 13.97 -9.24
C THR A 258 12.11 15.41 -9.31
N ASP A 259 10.82 15.60 -9.05
CA ASP A 259 10.19 16.92 -8.99
C ASP A 259 9.25 16.97 -7.78
N PRO A 260 9.40 17.96 -6.86
CA PRO A 260 8.54 18.05 -5.68
C PRO A 260 7.05 18.28 -5.98
N LYS A 261 6.72 18.74 -7.19
CA LYS A 261 5.35 19.03 -7.62
C LYS A 261 4.73 17.91 -8.47
N LYS A 262 5.47 16.83 -8.75
CA LYS A 262 5.01 15.78 -9.68
C LYS A 262 5.28 14.38 -9.11
N PRO A 263 4.43 13.40 -9.42
CA PRO A 263 4.63 12.03 -8.95
C PRO A 263 5.72 11.29 -9.73
N GLY A 264 6.24 10.20 -9.16
CA GLY A 264 7.17 9.29 -9.83
C GLY A 264 8.53 9.90 -10.17
N LEU A 265 9.36 9.14 -10.87
CA LEU A 265 10.60 9.65 -11.46
C LEU A 265 10.30 10.29 -12.80
N GLY A 266 10.78 11.50 -13.05
CA GLY A 266 10.62 12.16 -14.35
C GLY A 266 11.76 11.81 -15.31
N ILE A 267 11.42 11.39 -16.53
CA ILE A 267 12.39 11.42 -17.63
C ILE A 267 12.39 12.84 -18.20
N THR A 268 13.50 13.55 -18.03
CA THR A 268 13.64 14.95 -18.46
C THR A 268 14.22 15.10 -19.86
N SER A 269 14.91 14.07 -20.35
CA SER A 269 15.45 13.97 -21.71
C SER A 269 15.60 12.50 -22.07
N TRP A 270 15.25 12.13 -23.30
CA TRP A 270 15.45 10.77 -23.81
C TRP A 270 15.70 10.81 -25.31
N PHE A 271 16.94 10.48 -25.70
CA PHE A 271 17.33 10.38 -27.10
C PHE A 271 17.77 8.95 -27.42
N HIS A 272 17.38 8.47 -28.59
CA HIS A 272 17.88 7.22 -29.16
C HIS A 272 18.25 7.43 -30.62
N ASN A 273 19.55 7.34 -30.94
CA ASN A 273 20.11 7.62 -32.27
C ASN A 273 19.60 8.95 -32.87
N ASN A 274 19.71 10.03 -32.09
CA ASN A 274 19.23 11.38 -32.41
C ASN A 274 17.71 11.54 -32.54
N THR A 275 16.91 10.49 -32.30
CA THR A 275 15.46 10.63 -32.17
C THR A 275 15.10 11.07 -30.76
N ASP A 276 14.35 12.17 -30.62
CA ASP A 276 13.72 12.57 -29.36
C ASP A 276 12.57 11.61 -29.03
N MET A 277 12.85 10.71 -28.10
CA MET A 277 11.92 9.67 -27.69
C MET A 277 10.79 10.20 -26.82
N VAL A 278 10.97 11.37 -26.18
CA VAL A 278 9.92 11.99 -25.35
C VAL A 278 8.74 12.40 -26.22
N SER A 279 9.02 13.16 -27.27
CA SER A 279 8.01 13.56 -28.25
C SER A 279 7.47 12.35 -29.03
N PHE A 280 8.36 11.44 -29.43
CA PHE A 280 7.98 10.26 -30.22
C PHE A 280 7.04 9.31 -29.48
N SER A 281 7.25 9.03 -28.18
CA SER A 281 6.37 8.14 -27.42
C SER A 281 4.94 8.66 -27.30
N ILE A 282 4.77 9.98 -27.22
CA ILE A 282 3.44 10.62 -27.13
C ILE A 282 2.77 10.66 -28.50
N ALA A 283 3.53 10.89 -29.57
CA ALA A 283 3.00 10.77 -30.93
C ALA A 283 2.50 9.34 -31.21
N LEU A 284 3.25 8.31 -30.78
CA LEU A 284 2.82 6.92 -30.86
C LEU A 284 1.55 6.65 -30.03
N GLN A 285 1.48 7.16 -28.80
CA GLN A 285 0.33 6.95 -27.91
C GLN A 285 -0.94 7.62 -28.44
N SER A 286 -0.83 8.84 -28.95
CA SER A 286 -1.96 9.62 -29.48
C SER A 286 -2.38 9.18 -30.88
N GLY A 287 -1.52 8.45 -31.61
CA GLY A 287 -1.72 8.14 -33.02
C GLY A 287 -1.69 9.38 -33.93
N SER A 288 -1.15 10.50 -33.43
CA SER A 288 -1.13 11.79 -34.12
C SER A 288 0.31 12.21 -34.42
N PRO A 289 0.60 12.71 -35.64
CA PRO A 289 1.90 13.29 -35.95
C PRO A 289 2.06 14.73 -35.44
N ALA A 290 1.03 15.31 -34.82
CA ALA A 290 1.11 16.65 -34.27
C ALA A 290 2.12 16.70 -33.11
N PRO A 291 2.97 17.73 -33.03
CA PRO A 291 3.91 17.87 -31.92
C PRO A 291 3.14 18.03 -30.60
N PRO A 292 3.53 17.32 -29.53
CA PRO A 292 2.91 17.50 -28.21
C PRO A 292 3.18 18.90 -27.67
N LEU A 293 2.25 19.44 -26.89
CA LEU A 293 2.37 20.77 -26.31
C LEU A 293 3.35 20.79 -25.13
N HIS A 294 3.13 19.90 -24.16
CA HIS A 294 3.98 19.73 -22.99
C HIS A 294 4.16 18.23 -22.69
N PRO A 295 5.06 17.56 -23.42
CA PRO A 295 5.27 16.14 -23.25
C PRO A 295 5.95 15.81 -21.91
N GLU A 296 5.41 14.84 -21.18
CA GLU A 296 5.95 14.35 -19.93
C GLU A 296 5.97 12.83 -19.86
N ILE A 297 7.00 12.29 -19.22
CA ILE A 297 7.12 10.86 -18.95
C ILE A 297 7.44 10.64 -17.48
N ARG A 298 6.63 9.81 -16.81
CA ARG A 298 6.78 9.45 -15.40
C ARG A 298 6.96 7.95 -15.22
N LEU A 299 8.01 7.54 -14.53
CA LEU A 299 8.27 6.15 -14.19
C LEU A 299 7.68 5.82 -12.82
N TYR A 300 6.99 4.68 -12.76
CA TYR A 300 6.38 4.12 -11.56
C TYR A 300 6.87 2.69 -11.31
N TYR A 301 7.25 2.43 -10.06
CA TYR A 301 7.75 1.13 -9.66
C TYR A 301 6.64 0.08 -9.67
N THR A 302 6.89 -1.06 -10.31
CA THR A 302 5.89 -2.14 -10.44
C THR A 302 5.83 -3.08 -9.24
N GLN A 303 6.78 -2.97 -8.31
CA GLN A 303 7.02 -3.96 -7.24
C GLN A 303 7.47 -5.33 -7.75
N LEU A 304 7.92 -5.42 -9.00
CA LEU A 304 8.58 -6.59 -9.56
C LEU A 304 10.09 -6.42 -9.45
N GLU A 305 10.72 -7.39 -8.80
CA GLU A 305 12.16 -7.48 -8.65
C GLU A 305 12.63 -8.86 -9.07
N ASP A 306 13.86 -8.91 -9.58
CA ASP A 306 14.59 -10.14 -9.88
C ASP A 306 16.00 -10.03 -9.31
N VAL A 307 16.60 -11.15 -8.93
CA VAL A 307 17.96 -11.21 -8.38
C VAL A 307 18.78 -12.11 -9.29
N PHE A 308 19.96 -11.64 -9.69
CA PHE A 308 20.88 -12.43 -10.49
C PHE A 308 22.16 -12.69 -9.72
N GLU A 309 22.62 -13.94 -9.78
CA GLU A 309 23.82 -14.40 -9.10
C GLU A 309 25.09 -14.04 -9.92
N PRO A 310 26.24 -13.81 -9.26
CA PRO A 310 27.52 -13.67 -9.94
C PRO A 310 27.81 -14.90 -10.84
N GLY A 311 28.03 -14.68 -12.14
CA GLY A 311 28.45 -15.74 -13.06
C GLY A 311 27.33 -16.52 -13.77
N GLN A 312 26.06 -16.12 -13.65
CA GLN A 312 25.06 -16.53 -14.63
C GLN A 312 25.34 -15.88 -16.01
N PRO A 313 25.07 -16.54 -17.15
CA PRO A 313 25.35 -16.01 -18.49
C PRO A 313 24.66 -14.67 -18.79
N GLU A 314 23.62 -14.31 -18.04
CA GLU A 314 22.98 -13.00 -18.12
C GLU A 314 23.75 -11.87 -17.42
N GLY A 315 24.79 -12.16 -16.64
CA GLY A 315 25.77 -11.17 -16.16
C GLY A 315 26.81 -10.82 -17.23
N GLU A 316 27.00 -11.72 -18.20
CA GLU A 316 27.74 -11.50 -19.45
C GLU A 316 26.77 -11.15 -20.58
N VAL A 317 25.90 -10.14 -20.38
CA VAL A 317 25.13 -9.61 -21.53
C VAL A 317 26.13 -9.04 -22.53
N ALA A 318 26.08 -9.50 -23.78
CA ALA A 318 26.80 -8.91 -24.90
C ALA A 318 26.56 -7.38 -24.91
N GLY A 319 27.63 -6.59 -24.71
CA GLY A 319 27.54 -5.11 -24.61
C GLY A 319 27.90 -4.50 -23.26
N ASN A 320 28.44 -5.26 -22.30
CA ASN A 320 29.14 -4.65 -21.16
C ASN A 320 30.42 -3.94 -21.66
N PRO A 321 30.61 -2.64 -21.34
CA PRO A 321 31.86 -1.96 -21.64
C PRO A 321 33.04 -2.70 -21.00
N ALA A 322 34.15 -2.82 -21.75
CA ALA A 322 35.35 -3.49 -21.26
C ALA A 322 35.80 -2.87 -19.92
N GLY A 323 35.94 -3.71 -18.89
CA GLY A 323 36.37 -3.29 -17.54
C GLY A 323 35.25 -3.10 -16.51
N LEU A 324 33.98 -3.24 -16.88
CA LEU A 324 32.85 -3.10 -15.94
C LEU A 324 32.26 -4.44 -15.46
N ALA A 325 32.71 -5.57 -16.00
CA ALA A 325 32.20 -6.91 -15.65
C ALA A 325 32.27 -7.21 -14.14
N GLY A 326 33.28 -6.70 -13.43
CA GLY A 326 33.46 -6.88 -11.98
C GLY A 326 32.44 -6.13 -11.10
N LEU A 327 31.71 -5.14 -11.64
CA LEU A 327 30.65 -4.43 -10.91
C LEU A 327 29.36 -5.24 -10.81
N PHE A 328 29.25 -6.33 -11.58
CA PHE A 328 28.08 -7.19 -11.70
C PHE A 328 28.26 -8.56 -11.03
N ALA A 329 29.14 -8.64 -10.03
CA ALA A 329 29.25 -9.81 -9.17
C ALA A 329 28.02 -9.90 -8.25
N GLY A 330 26.86 -10.22 -8.83
CA GLY A 330 25.56 -10.25 -8.16
C GLY A 330 24.87 -8.89 -8.14
N GLY A 331 23.54 -8.90 -8.17
CA GLY A 331 22.75 -7.68 -8.19
C GLY A 331 21.24 -7.91 -8.20
N LYS A 332 20.49 -6.82 -8.33
CA LYS A 332 19.03 -6.81 -8.38
C LYS A 332 18.54 -6.08 -9.62
N ARG A 333 17.44 -6.51 -10.20
CA ARG A 333 16.69 -5.78 -11.23
C ARG A 333 15.36 -5.30 -10.65
N GLN A 334 14.95 -4.09 -10.99
CA GLN A 334 13.62 -3.58 -10.67
C GLN A 334 12.90 -3.16 -11.95
N SER A 335 11.67 -3.64 -12.16
CA SER A 335 10.84 -3.23 -13.30
C SER A 335 10.00 -2.00 -12.95
N TRP A 336 9.97 -1.05 -13.87
CA TRP A 336 9.26 0.21 -13.79
C TRP A 336 8.45 0.42 -15.06
N LYS A 337 7.27 1.03 -14.91
CA LYS A 337 6.38 1.38 -16.03
C LYS A 337 6.38 2.88 -16.25
N ALA A 338 6.51 3.29 -17.50
CA ALA A 338 6.38 4.68 -17.92
C ALA A 338 4.92 5.02 -18.22
N VAL A 339 4.51 6.19 -17.77
CA VAL A 339 3.27 6.86 -18.21
C VAL A 339 3.70 8.01 -19.10
N PHE A 340 3.23 7.99 -20.35
CA PHE A 340 3.42 9.06 -21.34
C PHE A 340 2.18 9.95 -21.31
N GLU A 341 2.37 11.27 -21.17
CA GLU A 341 1.27 12.25 -21.11
C GLU A 341 1.66 13.55 -21.84
N ASP A 342 0.70 14.17 -22.53
CA ASP A 342 0.80 15.58 -22.96
C ASP A 342 0.03 16.45 -21.98
N THR A 343 0.75 17.11 -21.07
CA THR A 343 0.16 17.92 -19.99
C THR A 343 -0.23 19.33 -20.45
N GLY A 344 -0.07 19.64 -21.73
CA GLY A 344 -0.39 20.94 -22.30
C GLY A 344 -1.82 21.10 -22.80
N LEU A 345 -2.57 20.00 -22.84
CA LEU A 345 -3.96 20.00 -23.24
C LEU A 345 -4.84 20.66 -22.17
N PRO A 346 -6.00 21.24 -22.55
CA PRO A 346 -6.92 21.85 -21.59
C PRO A 346 -7.32 20.87 -20.49
N ASN A 347 -7.19 21.29 -19.23
CA ASN A 347 -7.77 20.58 -18.10
C ASN A 347 -9.31 20.66 -18.22
N LEU A 348 -9.96 19.51 -18.39
CA LEU A 348 -11.43 19.40 -18.53
C LEU A 348 -12.13 19.42 -17.16
N GLY A 349 -11.35 19.37 -16.08
CA GLY A 349 -11.78 19.44 -14.70
C GLY A 349 -12.63 18.25 -14.27
N LEU A 350 -13.32 18.42 -13.14
CA LEU A 350 -14.24 17.45 -12.57
C LEU A 350 -15.59 17.44 -13.31
N GLY A 351 -15.57 17.18 -14.61
CA GLY A 351 -16.78 16.91 -15.37
C GLY A 351 -17.51 15.68 -14.83
N LEU A 352 -18.83 15.59 -15.01
CA LEU A 352 -19.64 14.48 -14.46
C LEU A 352 -19.23 13.11 -15.00
N PHE A 353 -18.75 13.06 -16.24
CA PHE A 353 -18.34 11.83 -16.95
C PHE A 353 -16.90 11.89 -17.46
N SER A 354 -16.27 13.06 -17.38
CA SER A 354 -14.90 13.25 -17.82
C SER A 354 -13.97 12.56 -16.83
N THR A 355 -13.08 11.71 -17.34
CA THR A 355 -12.02 11.12 -16.52
C THR A 355 -10.72 11.82 -16.84
N GLU A 356 -10.25 12.65 -15.91
CA GLU A 356 -8.85 13.07 -15.90
C GLU A 356 -7.98 11.93 -15.35
N CYS A 357 -6.74 11.78 -15.83
CA CYS A 357 -5.78 10.77 -15.36
C CYS A 357 -6.19 9.30 -15.63
N GLY A 358 -6.58 8.98 -16.88
CA GLY A 358 -6.84 7.62 -17.37
C GLY A 358 -5.60 6.77 -17.65
N ALA A 359 -4.44 7.10 -17.08
CA ALA A 359 -3.13 6.51 -17.39
C ALA A 359 -3.11 4.96 -17.28
N TRP A 360 -3.95 4.39 -16.42
CA TRP A 360 -4.06 2.93 -16.24
C TRP A 360 -4.50 2.19 -17.51
N VAL A 361 -5.22 2.86 -18.43
CA VAL A 361 -5.65 2.28 -19.72
C VAL A 361 -4.51 2.30 -20.74
N GLY A 362 -3.57 3.24 -20.61
CA GLY A 362 -2.47 3.44 -21.56
C GLY A 362 -1.23 2.57 -21.31
N LEU A 363 -1.16 1.91 -20.15
CA LEU A 363 -0.04 1.03 -19.80
C LEU A 363 0.06 -0.14 -20.80
N THR A 364 1.26 -0.39 -21.31
CA THR A 364 1.57 -1.37 -22.36
C THR A 364 0.88 -1.09 -23.70
N GLY A 365 0.17 0.03 -23.85
CA GLY A 365 -0.51 0.42 -25.09
C GLY A 365 0.46 0.93 -26.17
N VAL A 366 1.55 1.60 -25.77
CA VAL A 366 2.59 2.04 -26.71
C VAL A 366 3.58 0.90 -26.93
N THR A 367 3.55 0.31 -28.12
CA THR A 367 4.45 -0.78 -28.50
C THR A 367 5.42 -0.32 -29.57
N TYR A 368 6.67 -0.78 -29.47
CA TYR A 368 7.70 -0.56 -30.46
C TYR A 368 8.48 -1.87 -30.63
N ALA A 369 8.74 -2.28 -31.88
CA ALA A 369 9.41 -3.55 -32.20
C ALA A 369 8.81 -4.78 -31.46
N SER A 370 7.47 -4.84 -31.38
CA SER A 370 6.68 -5.89 -30.70
C SER A 370 6.86 -5.98 -29.18
N MET A 371 7.41 -4.93 -28.55
CA MET A 371 7.63 -4.86 -27.11
C MET A 371 6.97 -3.59 -26.54
N PRO A 372 6.54 -3.60 -25.26
CA PRO A 372 6.09 -2.40 -24.58
C PRO A 372 7.21 -1.34 -24.50
N LEU A 373 6.97 -0.16 -25.07
CA LEU A 373 7.91 0.97 -24.95
C LEU A 373 7.97 1.52 -23.52
N ASP A 374 6.93 1.27 -22.74
CA ASP A 374 6.80 1.77 -21.37
C ASP A 374 7.54 0.94 -20.31
N GLU A 375 8.26 -0.13 -20.69
CA GLU A 375 8.99 -0.96 -19.73
C GLU A 375 10.45 -0.53 -19.59
N PHE A 376 10.81 -0.13 -18.37
CA PHE A 376 12.16 0.26 -17.97
C PHE A 376 12.62 -0.63 -16.82
N VAL A 377 13.79 -1.23 -16.96
CA VAL A 377 14.39 -2.10 -15.95
C VAL A 377 15.65 -1.44 -15.41
N PHE A 378 15.64 -1.06 -14.14
CA PHE A 378 16.84 -0.59 -13.45
C PHE A 378 17.64 -1.79 -12.94
N GLU A 379 18.95 -1.74 -13.13
CA GLU A 379 19.88 -2.75 -12.64
C GLU A 379 20.74 -2.18 -11.53
N PHE A 380 20.88 -2.94 -10.46
CA PHE A 380 21.61 -2.59 -9.26
C PHE A 380 22.84 -3.48 -9.11
N ASN A 381 23.95 -2.92 -8.65
CA ASN A 381 25.09 -3.71 -8.20
C ASN A 381 24.85 -4.33 -6.80
N ALA A 382 25.75 -5.18 -6.35
CA ALA A 382 25.70 -5.80 -5.02
C ALA A 382 25.71 -4.79 -3.85
N ALA A 383 26.19 -3.57 -4.07
CA ALA A 383 26.17 -2.49 -3.08
C ALA A 383 24.83 -1.71 -3.05
N GLY A 384 23.85 -2.09 -3.88
CA GLY A 384 22.53 -1.44 -3.95
C GLY A 384 22.51 -0.13 -4.74
N GLN A 385 23.51 0.14 -5.58
CA GLN A 385 23.57 1.32 -6.43
C GLN A 385 23.03 1.02 -7.83
N VAL A 386 22.24 1.93 -8.41
CA VAL A 386 21.70 1.82 -9.77
C VAL A 386 22.79 2.07 -10.80
N VAL A 387 23.24 1.02 -11.50
CA VAL A 387 24.35 1.11 -12.46
C VAL A 387 23.89 1.32 -13.90
N SER A 388 22.71 0.84 -14.25
CA SER A 388 22.17 0.93 -15.60
C SER A 388 20.64 0.90 -15.60
N ILE A 389 20.09 1.28 -16.75
CA ILE A 389 18.68 1.17 -17.08
C ILE A 389 18.53 0.58 -18.48
N VAL A 390 17.59 -0.33 -18.64
CA VAL A 390 17.28 -0.98 -19.92
C VAL A 390 15.84 -0.61 -20.31
N ASN A 391 15.65 -0.12 -21.53
CA ASN A 391 14.31 -0.05 -22.12
C ASN A 391 14.09 -1.29 -22.99
N ALA A 392 13.06 -2.09 -22.65
CA ALA A 392 12.84 -3.39 -23.27
C ALA A 392 12.57 -3.30 -24.78
N ALA A 393 11.84 -2.27 -25.22
CA ALA A 393 11.52 -2.08 -26.63
C ALA A 393 12.69 -1.56 -27.46
N MET A 394 13.52 -0.69 -26.88
CA MET A 394 14.71 -0.19 -27.58
C MET A 394 15.84 -1.21 -27.61
N ARG A 395 15.81 -2.23 -26.74
CA ARG A 395 16.87 -3.25 -26.62
C ARG A 395 18.24 -2.64 -26.36
N VAL A 396 18.26 -1.50 -25.67
CA VAL A 396 19.47 -0.76 -25.31
C VAL A 396 19.58 -0.66 -23.81
N ARG A 397 20.79 -0.91 -23.33
CA ARG A 397 21.24 -0.63 -21.97
C ARG A 397 21.93 0.73 -21.93
N LEU A 398 21.48 1.60 -21.05
CA LEU A 398 22.09 2.89 -20.78
C LEU A 398 22.73 2.86 -19.39
N TRP A 399 23.98 3.31 -19.33
CA TRP A 399 24.84 3.27 -18.14
C TRP A 399 24.75 4.57 -17.38
N LYS A 400 24.52 4.50 -16.07
CA LYS A 400 24.48 5.69 -15.21
C LYS A 400 25.85 6.34 -15.16
N VAL A 401 25.91 7.65 -15.41
CA VAL A 401 27.14 8.44 -15.34
C VAL A 401 27.38 8.84 -13.87
N TYR A 402 28.52 8.44 -13.31
CA TYR A 402 28.96 8.85 -11.98
C TYR A 402 30.18 9.77 -12.04
N PRO A 403 30.35 10.71 -11.09
CA PRO A 403 31.61 11.39 -10.88
C PRO A 403 32.71 10.37 -10.57
N GLY A 404 33.65 10.16 -11.51
CA GLY A 404 34.76 9.20 -11.36
C GLY A 404 34.61 7.86 -12.08
N PHE A 405 33.45 7.56 -12.70
CA PHE A 405 33.34 6.44 -13.63
C PHE A 405 33.93 6.83 -14.99
N GLY A 406 34.70 5.93 -15.60
CA GLY A 406 35.41 6.15 -16.87
C GLY A 406 34.52 6.31 -18.11
N ILE A 407 33.20 6.36 -17.96
CA ILE A 407 32.26 6.64 -19.06
C ILE A 407 32.08 8.16 -19.12
N ARG A 408 32.94 8.83 -19.89
CA ARG A 408 32.76 10.24 -20.24
C ARG A 408 31.97 10.32 -21.55
N PRO A 409 31.09 11.33 -21.68
CA PRO A 409 30.27 11.54 -22.88
C PRO A 409 31.11 11.74 -24.15
#